data_AF-A0A6J4T898-F1
#
_entry.id   AF-A0A6J4T898-F1
#
_cell.length_a   1.000
_cell.length_b   1.000
_cell.length_c   1.000
_cell.angle_alpha   90.00
_cell.angle_beta   90.00
_cell.angle_gamma   90.00
#
_symmetry.space_group_name_H-M   'P 1'
#
loop_
_entity.id
_entity.type
_entity.pdbx_description
1 polymer ?
#
loop_
_entity_poly.entity_id
_entity_poly.type
_entity_poly.pdbx_seq_one_letter_code
_entity_poly.pdbx_strand_id
1 'polypeptide(L)' 'MTAATDTGALLELVWAAPLAALIVTISWGLVVWGSTRAADSRREGRTGQATLHVAVAALGAALFAAAVVYGLLIMTAKD' A
#
# COMPACT_ATOMS: atom_id res chain seq x y z
N MET A 1 -17.41 6.60 37.47
CA MET A 1 -17.10 6.05 36.14
C MET A 1 -16.55 7.16 35.27
N THR A 2 -15.29 7.52 35.47
CA THR A 2 -14.57 8.40 34.54
C THR A 2 -13.88 7.47 33.56
N ALA A 3 -14.31 7.50 32.29
CA ALA A 3 -13.65 6.78 31.23
C ALA A 3 -12.17 7.19 31.21
N ALA A 4 -11.29 6.27 31.61
CA ALA A 4 -9.85 6.42 31.45
C ALA A 4 -9.57 6.24 29.96
N THR A 5 -9.84 7.28 29.17
CA THR A 5 -9.48 7.30 27.77
C THR A 5 -7.97 7.27 27.69
N ASP A 6 -7.42 6.24 27.05
CA ASP A 6 -5.99 6.21 26.76
C ASP A 6 -5.68 7.25 25.68
N THR A 7 -5.37 8.46 26.14
CA THR A 7 -5.01 9.59 25.29
C THR A 7 -3.76 9.30 24.45
N GLY A 8 -2.88 8.41 24.91
CA GLY A 8 -1.71 7.96 24.17
C GLY A 8 -2.12 7.16 22.93
N ALA A 9 -2.98 6.16 23.10
CA ALA A 9 -3.53 5.38 21.99
C ALA A 9 -4.32 6.24 21.00
N LEU A 10 -5.05 7.26 21.48
CA LEU A 10 -5.74 8.21 20.60
C LEU A 10 -4.77 9.06 19.77
N LEU A 11 -3.69 9.57 20.38
CA LEU A 11 -2.65 10.29 19.66
C LEU A 11 -1.95 9.41 18.63
N GLU A 12 -1.74 8.13 18.96
CA GLU A 12 -1.18 7.16 18.03
C GLU A 12 -2.07 6.94 16.81
N LEU A 13 -3.37 6.74 17.03
CA LEU A 13 -4.34 6.56 15.97
C LEU A 13 -4.40 7.75 15.01
N VAL A 14 -4.28 8.98 15.54
CA VAL A 14 -4.33 10.22 14.74
C VAL A 14 -3.25 10.25 13.66
N TRP A 15 -2.05 9.72 13.90
CA TRP A 15 -0.98 9.70 12.90
C TRP A 15 -0.86 8.36 12.18
N ALA A 16 -1.17 7.24 12.85
CA ALA A 16 -1.05 5.91 12.27
C ALA A 16 -2.06 5.68 11.14
N ALA A 17 -3.32 6.12 11.31
CA ALA A 17 -4.35 5.93 10.31
C ALA A 17 -4.08 6.69 8.99
N PRO A 18 -3.72 7.99 9.00
CA PRO A 18 -3.31 8.70 7.78
C PRO A 18 -2.07 8.08 7.13
N LEU A 19 -1.07 7.68 7.93
CA LEU A 19 0.14 7.06 7.39
C LEU A 19 -0.19 5.73 6.69
N ALA A 20 -1.03 4.89 7.28
CA ALA A 20 -1.49 3.66 6.67
C ALA A 20 -2.25 3.94 5.36
N ALA A 21 -3.16 4.94 5.36
CA ALA A 21 -3.89 5.34 4.17
C ALA A 21 -2.96 5.83 3.04
N LEU A 22 -1.92 6.60 3.38
CA LEU A 22 -0.91 7.04 2.43
C LEU A 22 -0.12 5.86 1.83
N ILE A 23 0.35 4.93 2.67
CA ILE A 23 1.09 3.74 2.22
C ILE A 23 0.23 2.93 1.25
N VAL A 24 -1.02 2.68 1.60
CA VAL A 24 -1.97 1.92 0.77
C VAL A 24 -2.22 2.64 -0.56
N THR A 25 -2.45 3.95 -0.52
CA THR A 25 -2.71 4.77 -1.71
C THR A 25 -1.53 4.81 -2.66
N ILE A 26 -0.33 5.04 -2.14
CA ILE A 26 0.91 5.08 -2.93
C ILE A 26 1.17 3.71 -3.55
N SER A 27 1.05 2.64 -2.77
CA SER A 27 1.29 1.27 -3.24
C SER A 27 0.35 0.91 -4.40
N TRP A 28 -0.94 1.23 -4.28
CA TRP A 28 -1.90 0.99 -5.35
C TRP A 28 -1.69 1.93 -6.55
N GLY A 29 -1.27 3.17 -6.31
CA GLY A 29 -0.88 4.11 -7.36
C GLY A 29 0.25 3.56 -8.24
N LEU A 30 1.24 2.87 -7.66
CA LEU A 30 2.31 2.19 -8.39
C LEU A 30 1.78 1.05 -9.28
N VAL A 31 0.75 0.31 -8.82
CA VAL A 31 0.08 -0.73 -9.62
C VAL A 31 -0.55 -0.12 -10.86
N VAL A 32 -1.33 0.95 -10.69
CA VAL A 32 -2.02 1.63 -11.79
C VAL A 32 -1.01 2.25 -12.76
N TRP A 33 -0.02 2.98 -12.24
CA TRP A 33 1.01 3.61 -13.06
C TRP A 33 1.84 2.59 -13.83
N GLY A 34 2.32 1.52 -13.17
CA GLY A 34 3.13 0.50 -13.82
C GLY A 34 2.34 -0.32 -14.85
N SER A 35 1.08 -0.68 -14.57
CA SER A 35 0.25 -1.46 -15.50
C SER A 35 -0.11 -0.67 -16.75
N THR A 36 -0.48 0.60 -16.61
CA THR A 36 -0.77 1.50 -17.75
C THR A 36 0.48 1.73 -18.60
N ARG A 37 1.61 2.07 -17.97
CA ARG A 37 2.85 2.35 -18.72
C ARG A 37 3.47 1.13 -19.37
N ALA A 38 3.28 -0.05 -18.78
CA ALA A 38 3.62 -1.32 -19.41
C ALA A 38 2.80 -1.57 -20.67
N ALA A 39 1.49 -1.27 -20.65
CA ALA A 39 0.63 -1.42 -21.81
C ALA A 39 1.05 -0.50 -22.96
N ASP A 40 1.35 0.77 -22.66
CA ASP A 40 1.85 1.72 -23.65
C ASP A 40 3.19 1.28 -24.24
N SER A 41 4.13 0.84 -23.39
CA SER A 41 5.45 0.38 -23.85
C SER A 41 5.38 -0.86 -24.74
N ARG A 42 4.44 -1.77 -24.49
CA ARG A 42 4.19 -2.94 -25.36
C ARG A 42 3.65 -2.52 -26.72
N ARG A 43 2.75 -1.53 -26.77
CA ARG A 43 2.18 -0.99 -28.02
C ARG A 43 3.25 -0.33 -28.89
N GLU A 44 4.24 0.28 -28.26
CA GLU A 44 5.38 0.92 -28.95
C GLU A 44 6.52 -0.07 -29.28
N GLY A 45 6.35 -1.37 -29.05
CA GLY A 45 7.39 -2.39 -29.30
C GLY A 45 8.59 -2.33 -28.34
N ARG A 46 8.51 -1.52 -27.27
CA ARG A 46 9.57 -1.33 -26.28
C ARG A 46 9.50 -2.37 -25.17
N THR A 47 9.75 -3.63 -25.50
CA THR A 47 9.58 -4.78 -24.58
C THR A 47 10.41 -4.64 -23.30
N GLY A 48 11.64 -4.12 -23.39
CA GLY A 48 12.48 -3.91 -22.21
C GLY A 48 11.88 -2.92 -21.21
N GLN A 49 11.38 -1.77 -21.68
CA GLN A 49 10.69 -0.79 -20.83
C GLN A 49 9.38 -1.35 -20.27
N ALA A 50 8.64 -2.12 -21.08
CA ALA A 50 7.42 -2.77 -20.63
C ALA A 50 7.67 -3.70 -19.43
N THR A 51 8.75 -4.49 -19.45
CA THR A 51 9.13 -5.35 -18.32
C THR A 51 9.42 -4.56 -17.07
N LEU A 52 10.13 -3.44 -17.17
CA LEU A 52 10.41 -2.56 -16.02
C LEU A 52 9.12 -2.00 -15.41
N HIS A 53 8.17 -1.56 -16.24
CA HIS A 53 6.89 -1.06 -15.76
C HIS A 53 6.03 -2.15 -15.10
N VAL A 54 6.05 -3.38 -15.63
CA VAL A 54 5.41 -4.53 -14.98
C VAL A 54 6.04 -4.82 -13.63
N ALA A 55 7.37 -4.75 -13.52
CA ALA A 55 8.07 -4.96 -12.25
C ALA A 55 7.66 -3.92 -11.19
N VAL A 56 7.51 -2.65 -11.57
CA VAL A 56 7.00 -1.60 -10.66
C VAL A 56 5.55 -1.89 -10.24
N ALA A 57 4.69 -2.31 -11.17
CA ALA A 57 3.32 -2.68 -10.83
C ALA A 57 3.27 -3.86 -9.85
N ALA A 58 4.08 -4.89 -10.09
CA ALA A 58 4.18 -6.06 -9.22
C ALA A 58 4.69 -5.70 -7.82
N LEU A 59 5.69 -4.82 -7.73
CA LEU A 59 6.19 -4.32 -6.46
C LEU A 59 5.11 -3.54 -5.70
N GLY A 60 4.37 -2.65 -6.37
CA GLY A 60 3.24 -1.93 -5.77
C GLY A 60 2.17 -2.88 -5.24
N ALA A 61 1.84 -3.93 -5.99
CA ALA A 61 0.86 -4.93 -5.59
C ALA A 61 1.34 -5.75 -4.38
N ALA A 62 2.62 -6.11 -4.35
CA ALA A 62 3.23 -6.81 -3.22
C ALA A 62 3.22 -5.94 -1.95
N LEU A 63 3.58 -4.66 -2.07
CA LEU A 63 3.54 -3.70 -0.96
C LEU A 63 2.12 -3.51 -0.41
N PHE A 64 1.14 -3.37 -1.31
CA PHE A 64 -0.27 -3.27 -0.93
C PHE A 64 -0.75 -4.53 -0.19
N ALA A 65 -0.46 -5.72 -0.74
CA ALA A 65 -0.82 -6.98 -0.11
C ALA A 65 -0.16 -7.13 1.27
N ALA A 66 1.13 -6.78 1.39
CA ALA A 66 1.84 -6.81 2.65
C ALA A 66 1.22 -5.86 3.69
N ALA A 67 0.84 -4.65 3.30
CA ALA A 67 0.18 -3.69 4.20
C ALA A 67 -1.18 -4.21 4.70
N VAL A 68 -1.98 -4.82 3.83
CA VAL A 68 -3.28 -5.43 4.21
C VAL A 68 -3.08 -6.61 5.15
N VAL A 69 -2.16 -7.53 4.81
CA VAL A 69 -1.86 -8.69 5.66
C VAL A 69 -1.33 -8.24 7.02
N TYR A 70 -0.46 -7.25 7.06
CA TYR A 70 0.06 -6.68 8.31
C TYR A 70 -1.07 -6.11 9.18
N GLY A 71 -1.99 -5.35 8.59
CA GLY A 71 -3.17 -4.84 9.29
C GLY A 71 -4.06 -5.96 9.85
N LEU A 72 -4.26 -7.03 9.08
CA LEU A 72 -5.02 -8.20 9.51
C LEU A 72 -4.33 -8.92 10.68
N LEU A 73 -3.00 -9.08 10.62
CA LEU A 73 -2.21 -9.71 11.67
C LEU A 73 -2.30 -8.92 12.97
N ILE A 74 -2.20 -7.58 12.92
CA ILE A 74 -2.40 -6.74 14.11
C ILE A 74 -3.82 -6.90 14.68
N MET A 75 -4.84 -6.89 13.81
CA MET A 75 -6.23 -6.99 14.24
C MET A 75 -6.59 -8.35 14.87
N THR A 76 -5.93 -9.41 14.40
CA THR A 76 -6.20 -10.80 14.81
C THR A 76 -5.23 -11.32 15.87
N ALA A 77 -4.09 -10.65 16.04
CA ALA A 77 -3.20 -10.87 17.16
C ALA A 77 -3.98 -10.59 18.45
N LYS A 78 -4.11 -11.63 19.28
CA LYS A 78 -4.53 -11.47 20.65
C LYS A 78 -3.28 -11.26 21.48
N ASP A 79 -3.24 -10.15 22.21
CA ASP A 79 -2.52 -10.07 23.48
C ASP A 79 -3.32 -10.82 24.56
#